data_AF-A0A5C3NL64-F1
#
_entry.id   AF-A0A5C3NL64-F1
#
_cell.length_a   1.000
_cell.length_b   1.000
_cell.length_c   1.000
_cell.angle_alpha   90.00
_cell.angle_beta   90.00
_cell.angle_gamma   90.00
#
_symmetry.space_group_name_H-M   'P 1'
#
loop_
_entity.id
_entity.type
_entity.pdbx_description
1 polymer ?
#
loop_
_entity_poly.entity_id
_entity_poly.type
_entity_poly.pdbx_seq_one_letter_code
_entity_poly.pdbx_strand_id
1 'polypeptide(L)'
;MVRCRRNDPGAMWRKLEAVHMQKRPGTCFNTYNALLSLSKAEDESLSTLSTRASQLKSDMKALRPTSFDLEKLDNELVLMALIGALPAKYNALRQTLLLNNSL
;
A
#
# COMPACT_ATOMS: atom_id res chain seq x y z
N MET A 1 19.08 14.18 29.47
CA MET A 1 17.88 14.87 28.95
C MET A 1 18.13 15.20 27.48
N VAL A 2 17.65 14.45 26.48
CA VAL A 2 16.26 14.27 25.97
C VAL A 2 15.98 15.20 24.78
N ARG A 3 15.77 14.58 23.59
CA ARG A 3 15.09 15.05 22.35
C ARG A 3 15.90 16.07 21.51
N CYS A 4 16.28 15.80 20.26
CA CYS A 4 15.39 15.59 19.11
C CYS A 4 16.10 14.84 17.95
N ARG A 5 16.08 13.50 17.94
CA ARG A 5 16.25 12.73 16.69
C ARG A 5 14.94 12.64 15.89
N ARG A 6 14.17 13.74 15.86
CA ARG A 6 12.79 13.80 15.36
C ARG A 6 12.58 14.83 14.25
N ASN A 7 13.64 15.51 13.79
CA ASN A 7 13.50 16.75 13.03
C ASN A 7 14.25 16.81 11.70
N ASP A 8 14.56 15.67 11.09
CA ASP A 8 14.84 15.63 9.65
C ASP A 8 13.76 14.80 8.96
N PRO A 9 12.64 15.43 8.57
CA PRO A 9 11.60 14.80 7.78
C PRO A 9 12.19 14.19 6.50
N GLY A 10 13.20 14.84 5.91
CA GLY A 10 13.87 14.37 4.70
C GLY A 10 14.65 13.07 4.92
N ALA A 11 15.35 12.90 6.05
CA ALA A 11 16.01 11.64 6.37
C ALA A 11 15.01 10.52 6.71
N MET A 12 13.89 10.85 7.35
CA MET A 12 12.81 9.90 7.60
C MET A 12 12.21 9.41 6.28
N TRP A 13 12.04 10.33 5.34
CA TRP A 13 11.43 10.10 4.03
C TRP A 13 12.35 9.34 3.07
N ARG A 14 13.64 9.72 2.98
CA ARG A 14 14.64 8.96 2.20
C ARG A 14 14.79 7.52 2.69
N LYS A 15 14.58 7.28 4.00
CA LYS A 15 14.61 5.94 4.57
C LYS A 15 13.35 5.14 4.25
N LEU A 16 12.20 5.81 4.12
CA LEU A 16 10.96 5.23 3.62
C LEU A 16 11.09 4.85 2.12
N GLU A 17 11.65 5.77 1.34
CA GLU A 17 11.91 5.64 -0.10
C GLU A 17 12.85 4.48 -0.43
N ALA A 18 13.94 4.36 0.33
CA ALA A 18 14.89 3.25 0.19
C ALA A 18 14.27 1.87 0.51
N VAL A 19 13.18 1.82 1.30
CA VAL A 19 12.50 0.57 1.70
C VAL A 19 11.34 0.21 0.75
N HIS A 20 10.74 1.18 0.06
CA HIS A 20 9.58 0.98 -0.84
C HIS A 20 9.92 0.89 -2.34
N MET A 21 11.16 1.21 -2.72
CA MET A 21 11.63 1.24 -4.10
C MET A 21 11.82 -0.15 -4.74
N GLN A 22 10.72 -0.78 -5.19
CA GLN A 22 10.79 -1.52 -6.46
C GLN A 22 9.47 -1.84 -7.16
N LYS A 23 8.29 -1.55 -6.58
CA LYS A 23 7.01 -1.78 -7.27
C LYS A 23 6.04 -0.63 -7.03
N ARG A 24 5.42 -0.17 -8.12
CA ARG A 24 4.69 1.09 -8.23
C ARG A 24 3.68 1.23 -7.07
N PRO A 25 3.80 2.23 -6.17
CA PRO A 25 2.94 2.34 -4.98
C PRO A 25 1.46 2.47 -5.34
N GLY A 26 1.12 3.07 -6.49
CA GLY A 26 -0.25 3.03 -7.02
C GLY A 26 -0.74 1.62 -7.35
N THR A 27 0.12 0.76 -7.93
CA THR A 27 -0.24 -0.63 -8.22
C THR A 27 -0.36 -1.45 -6.93
N CYS A 28 0.56 -1.31 -5.97
CA CYS A 28 0.46 -1.93 -4.66
C CYS A 28 -0.83 -1.53 -3.95
N PHE A 29 -1.08 -0.22 -3.82
CA PHE A 29 -2.30 0.31 -3.20
C PHE A 29 -3.57 -0.23 -3.88
N ASN A 30 -3.62 -0.23 -5.22
CA ASN A 30 -4.79 -0.74 -5.95
C ASN A 30 -5.03 -2.23 -5.71
N THR A 31 -3.98 -3.06 -5.70
CA THR A 31 -4.09 -4.50 -5.45
C THR A 31 -4.57 -4.79 -4.03
N TYR A 32 -4.00 -4.12 -3.03
CA TYR A 32 -4.45 -4.26 -1.65
C TYR A 32 -5.87 -3.71 -1.46
N ASN A 33 -6.21 -2.56 -2.04
CA ASN A 33 -7.56 -2.01 -1.97
C ASN A 33 -8.59 -2.94 -2.60
N ALA A 34 -8.27 -3.57 -3.74
CA ALA A 34 -9.13 -4.55 -4.39
C ALA A 34 -9.31 -5.83 -3.54
N LEU A 35 -8.25 -6.26 -2.84
CA LEU A 35 -8.32 -7.40 -1.91
C LEU A 35 -9.18 -7.09 -0.68
N LEU A 36 -8.99 -5.91 -0.06
CA LEU A 36 -9.74 -5.51 1.14
C LEU A 36 -11.19 -5.13 0.83
N SER A 37 -11.46 -4.64 -0.39
CA SER A 37 -12.81 -4.35 -0.88
C SER A 37 -13.45 -5.56 -1.57
N LEU A 38 -12.85 -6.74 -1.47
CA LEU A 38 -13.36 -7.93 -2.13
C LEU A 38 -14.73 -8.30 -1.55
N SER A 39 -15.76 -8.18 -2.38
CA SER A 39 -17.11 -8.63 -2.08
C SER A 39 -17.61 -9.57 -3.18
N LYS A 40 -18.51 -10.48 -2.80
CA LYS A 40 -19.26 -11.30 -3.76
C LYS A 40 -20.22 -10.41 -4.54
N ALA A 41 -20.23 -10.46 -5.87
CA ALA A 41 -21.30 -9.86 -6.65
C ALA A 41 -22.58 -10.71 -6.56
N GLU A 42 -23.76 -10.16 -6.86
CA GLU A 42 -25.04 -10.88 -6.72
C GLU A 42 -25.04 -12.19 -7.55
N ASP A 43 -24.69 -12.09 -8.82
CA ASP A 43 -24.65 -13.22 -9.78
C ASP A 43 -23.35 -14.02 -9.75
N GLU A 44 -22.44 -13.73 -8.83
CA GLU A 44 -21.15 -14.42 -8.74
C GLU A 44 -21.24 -15.69 -7.91
N SER A 45 -20.65 -16.78 -8.43
CA SER A 45 -20.48 -18.03 -7.71
C SER A 45 -19.35 -17.96 -6.67
N LEU A 46 -19.43 -18.78 -5.61
CA LEU A 46 -18.37 -18.84 -4.59
C LEU A 46 -17.03 -19.32 -5.17
N SER A 47 -17.02 -20.16 -6.21
CA SER A 47 -15.79 -20.60 -6.85
C SER A 47 -15.11 -19.44 -7.60
N THR A 48 -15.89 -18.63 -8.32
CA THR A 48 -15.39 -17.41 -8.99
C THR A 48 -14.80 -16.42 -7.99
N LEU A 49 -15.50 -16.19 -6.87
CA LEU A 49 -15.00 -15.34 -5.79
C LEU A 49 -13.67 -15.87 -5.21
N SER A 50 -13.58 -17.18 -4.98
CA SER A 50 -12.37 -17.84 -4.46
C SER A 50 -11.18 -17.72 -5.44
N THR A 51 -11.45 -17.87 -6.75
CA THR A 51 -10.44 -17.67 -7.80
C THR A 51 -9.94 -16.23 -7.80
N ARG A 52 -10.84 -15.24 -7.71
CA ARG A 52 -10.45 -13.81 -7.60
C ARG A 52 -9.62 -13.53 -6.36
N ALA A 53 -10.02 -14.04 -5.20
CA ALA A 53 -9.26 -13.90 -3.96
C ALA A 53 -7.84 -14.47 -4.10
N SER A 54 -7.73 -15.65 -4.72
CA SER A 54 -6.45 -16.32 -4.96
C SER A 54 -5.57 -15.54 -5.93
N GLN A 55 -6.15 -14.97 -7.00
CA GLN A 55 -5.45 -14.13 -7.95
C GLN A 55 -4.94 -12.84 -7.28
N LEU A 56 -5.79 -12.12 -6.56
CA LEU A 56 -5.40 -10.90 -5.84
C LEU A 56 -4.29 -11.15 -4.81
N LYS A 57 -4.34 -12.30 -4.11
CA LYS A 57 -3.27 -12.73 -3.21
C LYS A 57 -1.96 -12.99 -3.96
N SER A 58 -2.03 -13.61 -5.14
CA SER A 58 -0.87 -13.85 -6.00
C SER A 58 -0.27 -12.52 -6.48
N ASP A 59 -1.11 -11.62 -6.98
CA ASP A 59 -0.70 -10.30 -7.47
C ASP A 59 -0.03 -9.49 -6.34
N MET A 60 -0.63 -9.47 -5.15
CA MET A 60 -0.05 -8.83 -3.97
C MET A 60 1.34 -9.39 -3.65
N LYS A 61 1.51 -10.72 -3.69
CA LYS A 61 2.83 -11.35 -3.47
C LYS A 61 3.81 -11.01 -4.58
N ALA A 62 3.36 -10.98 -5.83
CA ALA A 62 4.14 -10.57 -6.98
C ALA A 62 4.55 -9.10 -6.90
N LEU A 63 3.90 -8.29 -6.07
CA LEU A 63 4.25 -6.89 -5.81
C LEU A 63 5.23 -6.68 -4.65
N ARG A 64 5.66 -7.74 -3.96
CA ARG A 64 6.62 -7.62 -2.86
C ARG A 64 8.07 -7.57 -3.37
N PRO A 65 8.95 -6.80 -2.72
CA PRO A 65 10.40 -6.90 -2.91
C PRO A 65 10.93 -8.24 -2.39
N THR A 66 12.10 -8.66 -2.88
CA THR A 66 12.74 -9.93 -2.46
C THR A 66 13.06 -9.97 -0.97
N SER A 67 13.28 -8.81 -0.35
CA SER A 67 13.57 -8.66 1.08
C SER A 67 12.31 -8.44 1.94
N PHE A 68 11.11 -8.76 1.44
CA PHE A 68 9.86 -8.50 2.16
C PHE A 68 9.75 -9.32 3.46
N ASP A 69 9.45 -8.63 4.55
CA ASP A 69 9.28 -9.18 5.89
C ASP A 69 7.96 -8.68 6.50
N LEU A 70 7.67 -9.10 7.73
CA LEU A 70 6.43 -8.75 8.41
C LEU A 70 6.39 -7.25 8.78
N GLU A 71 7.53 -6.64 9.13
CA GLU A 71 7.60 -5.22 9.47
C GLU A 71 7.25 -4.34 8.26
N LYS A 72 7.71 -4.72 7.06
CA LYS A 72 7.33 -4.05 5.81
C LYS A 72 5.84 -4.20 5.50
N LEU A 73 5.24 -5.35 5.81
CA LEU A 73 3.80 -5.52 5.68
C LEU A 73 3.03 -4.57 6.62
N ASP A 74 3.42 -4.49 7.89
CA ASP A 74 2.78 -3.61 8.86
C ASP A 74 2.87 -2.14 8.43
N ASN A 75 4.04 -1.72 7.93
CA ASN A 75 4.25 -0.37 7.39
C ASN A 75 3.37 -0.10 6.16
N GLU A 76 3.28 -1.04 5.21
CA GLU A 76 2.39 -0.91 4.04
C GLU A 76 0.92 -0.76 4.45
N LEU A 77 0.46 -1.55 5.43
CA LEU A 77 -0.93 -1.51 5.91
C LEU A 77 -1.26 -0.17 6.58
N VAL A 78 -0.35 0.37 7.40
CA VAL A 78 -0.53 1.70 8.02
C VAL A 78 -0.58 2.79 6.97
N LEU A 79 0.32 2.76 5.98
CA LEU A 79 0.33 3.74 4.88
C LEU A 79 -0.97 3.69 4.08
N MET A 80 -1.48 2.51 3.77
CA MET A 80 -2.77 2.38 3.10
C MET A 80 -3.93 2.95 3.91
N ALA A 81 -3.98 2.65 5.21
CA ALA A 81 -5.01 3.15 6.10
C ALA A 81 -4.98 4.69 6.14
N LEU A 82 -3.79 5.28 6.19
CA LEU A 82 -3.61 6.73 6.13
C LEU A 82 -4.10 7.32 4.79
N ILE A 83 -3.74 6.72 3.65
CA ILE A 83 -4.20 7.16 2.33
C ILE A 83 -5.73 7.07 2.22
N GLY A 84 -6.33 6.00 2.76
CA GLY A 84 -7.78 5.81 2.77
C GLY A 84 -8.53 6.74 3.71
N ALA A 85 -7.91 7.17 4.81
CA ALA A 85 -8.50 8.06 5.80
C ALA A 85 -8.46 9.56 5.40
N LEU A 86 -7.69 9.91 4.36
CA LEU A 86 -7.59 11.31 3.91
C LEU A 86 -8.94 11.80 3.33
N PRO A 87 -9.51 12.90 3.86
CA PRO A 87 -10.74 13.47 3.31
C PRO A 87 -10.52 14.05 1.90
N ALA A 88 -11.60 14.19 1.13
CA ALA A 88 -11.57 14.58 -0.28
C ALA A 88 -10.78 15.89 -0.58
N LYS A 89 -10.68 16.81 0.38
CA LYS A 89 -9.86 18.02 0.27
C LYS A 89 -8.36 17.74 0.05
N TYR A 90 -7.90 16.52 0.32
CA TYR A 90 -6.54 16.05 0.06
C TYR A 90 -6.44 15.13 -1.16
N ASN A 91 -7.43 15.14 -2.07
CA ASN A 91 -7.40 14.30 -3.27
C ASN A 91 -6.16 14.52 -4.15
N ALA A 92 -5.69 15.77 -4.29
CA ALA A 92 -4.46 16.05 -5.03
C ALA A 92 -3.25 15.35 -4.39
N LEU A 93 -3.13 15.43 -3.06
CA LEU A 93 -2.08 14.73 -2.31
C LEU A 93 -2.21 13.21 -2.47
N ARG A 94 -3.42 12.66 -2.34
CA ARG A 94 -3.70 11.23 -2.57
C ARG A 94 -3.28 10.78 -3.97
N GLN A 95 -3.57 11.57 -5.00
CA GLN A 95 -3.16 11.27 -6.38
C GLN A 95 -1.64 11.32 -6.54
N THR A 96 -0.96 12.33 -5.98
CA THR A 96 0.51 12.41 -5.99
C THR A 96 1.15 11.20 -5.31
N LEU A 97 0.60 10.74 -4.18
CA LEU A 97 1.09 9.55 -3.48
C LEU A 97 0.93 8.26 -4.30
N LEU A 98 -0.14 8.15 -5.09
CA LEU A 98 -0.38 6.98 -5.95
C LEU A 98 0.44 7.02 -7.24
N LEU A 99 0.80 8.22 -7.72
CA LEU A 99 1.54 8.43 -8.97
C LEU A 99 3.07 8.43 -8.76
N ASN A 100 3.54 8.87 -7.59
CA ASN A 100 4.97 8.89 -7.30
C ASN A 100 5.48 7.47 -7.07
N ASN A 101 6.14 6.92 -8.08
CA ASN A 101 7.01 5.74 -7.94
C ASN A 101 8.31 6.05 -7.16
N SER A 102 8.37 7.22 -6.52
CA SER A 102 9.54 7.81 -5.89
C SER A 102 9.24 8.39 -4.51
N LEU A 103 8.72 7.54 -3.63
CA LEU A 103 8.47 7.87 -2.24
C LEU A 103 8.90 6.74 -1.31
#